data_AF-A0A3M1ZBL0-F1
#
_entry.id   AF-A0A3M1ZBL0-F1
#
_cell.length_a   1.000
_cell.length_b   1.000
_cell.length_c   1.000
_cell.angle_alpha   90.00
_cell.angle_beta   90.00
_cell.angle_gamma   90.00
#
_symmetry.space_group_name_H-M   'P 1'
#
loop_
_entity.id
_entity.type
_entity.pdbx_description
1 polymer ?
#
loop_
_entity_poly.entity_id
_entity_poly.type
_entity_poly.pdbx_seq_one_letter_code
_entity_poly.pdbx_strand_id
1 'polypeptide(L)'
;CDQDGDGLTNDEELAAGTDPMNPDTDGDGLADGDEVNGDPNNNGQISDPNDPCDPFNTDTDGDGICDLAELADGSDPNDPCDPNPNSAVCLYSPVKAKVFLQGAYDVNTGLMRDDLRVKGLIPAVEPYSQLPQFDYPNGGDIVSPAVLSLDGADAIVDWVFLELRSAVDPSEVLASRAALLQRDGDVVDVDGQSAPAFSIQPGNYYLAIRHRNHLGVMSNKPMAFGNGNLPVIDFTDHATQTWGNYAQKDLGDVNALWGGNTNGDRNLIFQGNNNDVDGVFFDIILDGQNTTFSSNHIKTGYSLNDTDMNGEVIFQGSNNDLDVMIFFNVMTYPGNFPPLISYIVEEQLP
;
A
#
# COMPACT_ATOMS: atom_id res chain seq x y z
N CYS A 1 -24.17 -40.02 -10.54
CA CYS A 1 -23.48 -40.95 -11.46
C CYS A 1 -22.01 -40.81 -11.12
N ASP A 2 -21.20 -41.82 -11.34
CA ASP A 2 -19.72 -41.76 -11.28
C ASP A 2 -19.32 -42.25 -12.68
N GLN A 3 -18.73 -41.37 -13.47
CA GLN A 3 -18.70 -41.54 -14.93
C GLN A 3 -17.36 -42.07 -15.45
N ASP A 4 -16.26 -41.80 -14.76
CA ASP A 4 -14.93 -42.33 -15.04
C ASP A 4 -14.49 -43.41 -14.04
N GLY A 5 -15.20 -43.57 -12.92
CA GLY A 5 -15.04 -44.69 -11.99
C GLY A 5 -13.94 -44.50 -10.95
N ASP A 6 -13.65 -43.25 -10.59
CA ASP A 6 -12.59 -42.86 -9.66
C ASP A 6 -13.05 -42.87 -8.18
N GLY A 7 -14.36 -42.94 -7.94
CA GLY A 7 -14.96 -42.94 -6.61
C GLY A 7 -15.71 -41.67 -6.22
N LEU A 8 -15.75 -40.65 -7.08
CA LEU A 8 -16.60 -39.47 -6.93
C LEU A 8 -17.83 -39.55 -7.83
N THR A 9 -18.92 -38.95 -7.37
CA THR A 9 -20.06 -38.71 -8.26
C THR A 9 -19.89 -37.41 -9.03
N ASN A 10 -20.49 -37.27 -10.22
CA ASN A 10 -20.45 -36.03 -11.01
C ASN A 10 -20.85 -34.76 -10.22
N ASP A 11 -21.70 -34.89 -9.19
CA ASP A 11 -22.08 -33.76 -8.33
C ASP A 11 -20.99 -33.42 -7.30
N GLU A 12 -20.22 -34.42 -6.84
CA GLU A 12 -19.04 -34.26 -5.97
C GLU A 12 -17.85 -33.72 -6.76
N GLU A 13 -17.62 -34.21 -7.97
CA GLU A 13 -16.58 -33.72 -8.89
C GLU A 13 -16.81 -32.24 -9.23
N LEU A 14 -18.06 -31.88 -9.55
CA LEU A 14 -18.42 -30.47 -9.77
C LEU A 14 -18.18 -29.61 -8.51
N ALA A 15 -18.33 -30.17 -7.31
CA ALA A 15 -18.07 -29.45 -6.07
C ALA A 15 -16.57 -29.36 -5.75
N ALA A 16 -15.78 -30.35 -6.15
CA ALA A 16 -14.32 -30.40 -6.02
C ALA A 16 -13.59 -29.64 -7.15
N GLY A 17 -14.28 -29.31 -8.24
CA GLY A 17 -13.71 -28.62 -9.40
C GLY A 17 -13.11 -29.54 -10.46
N THR A 18 -13.28 -30.86 -10.32
CA THR A 18 -12.66 -31.88 -11.16
C THR A 18 -13.50 -32.21 -12.41
N ASP A 19 -12.90 -32.86 -13.42
CA ASP A 19 -13.57 -33.22 -14.69
C ASP A 19 -14.28 -34.57 -14.59
N PRO A 20 -15.64 -34.63 -14.69
CA PRO A 20 -16.40 -35.88 -14.56
C PRO A 20 -16.12 -37.00 -15.57
N MET A 21 -15.21 -36.77 -16.51
CA MET A 21 -14.79 -37.71 -17.55
C MET A 21 -13.34 -38.15 -17.39
N ASN A 22 -12.61 -37.59 -16.43
CA ASN A 22 -11.19 -37.76 -16.25
C ASN A 22 -10.90 -38.15 -14.80
N PRO A 23 -10.55 -39.42 -14.53
CA PRO A 23 -10.43 -39.92 -13.16
C PRO A 23 -9.21 -39.39 -12.39
N ASP A 24 -8.45 -38.46 -12.98
CA ASP A 24 -7.17 -37.87 -12.54
C ASP A 24 -7.05 -36.52 -13.26
N THR A 25 -7.67 -35.49 -12.68
CA THR A 25 -7.95 -34.21 -13.33
C THR A 25 -6.68 -33.42 -13.60
N ASP A 26 -5.73 -33.42 -12.67
CA ASP A 26 -4.47 -32.68 -12.81
C ASP A 26 -3.33 -33.51 -13.42
N GLY A 27 -3.46 -34.84 -13.47
CA GLY A 27 -2.52 -35.73 -14.12
C GLY A 27 -1.28 -36.04 -13.28
N ASP A 28 -1.34 -35.89 -11.95
CA ASP A 28 -0.25 -36.23 -11.03
C ASP A 28 -0.09 -37.75 -10.84
N GLY A 29 -1.12 -38.52 -11.22
CA GLY A 29 -1.18 -39.99 -11.14
C GLY A 29 -1.93 -40.55 -9.93
N LEU A 30 -2.54 -39.69 -9.10
CA LEU A 30 -3.58 -40.03 -8.13
C LEU A 30 -4.96 -39.84 -8.78
N ALA A 31 -5.97 -40.51 -8.23
CA ALA A 31 -7.33 -40.39 -8.74
C ALA A 31 -8.08 -39.33 -7.93
N ASP A 32 -8.89 -38.48 -8.56
CA ASP A 32 -9.57 -37.36 -7.87
C ASP A 32 -10.32 -37.84 -6.62
N GLY A 33 -10.98 -39.00 -6.71
CA GLY A 33 -11.65 -39.63 -5.59
C GLY A 33 -10.76 -40.09 -4.44
N ASP A 34 -9.53 -40.54 -4.70
CA ASP A 34 -8.55 -40.83 -3.67
C ASP A 34 -8.01 -39.55 -3.03
N GLU A 35 -7.87 -38.47 -3.80
CA GLU A 35 -7.39 -37.18 -3.28
C GLU A 35 -8.40 -36.47 -2.41
N VAL A 36 -9.67 -36.45 -2.84
CA VAL A 36 -10.78 -35.84 -2.08
C VAL A 36 -11.15 -36.66 -0.84
N ASN A 37 -11.18 -38.00 -0.94
CA ASN A 37 -11.62 -38.87 0.16
C ASN A 37 -10.48 -39.43 1.02
N GLY A 38 -9.22 -39.28 0.58
CA GLY A 38 -8.00 -39.69 1.25
C GLY A 38 -7.37 -40.96 0.66
N ASP A 39 -6.09 -40.87 0.27
CA ASP A 39 -5.36 -41.94 -0.41
C ASP A 39 -5.19 -43.18 0.50
N PRO A 40 -5.79 -44.33 0.14
CA PRO A 40 -5.70 -45.55 0.93
C PRO A 40 -4.28 -46.14 1.00
N ASN A 41 -3.40 -45.78 0.07
CA ASN A 41 -2.00 -46.21 0.01
C ASN A 41 -1.07 -45.30 0.81
N ASN A 42 -1.53 -44.09 1.16
CA ASN A 42 -0.78 -43.10 1.92
C ASN A 42 -1.51 -42.67 3.21
N ASN A 43 -1.96 -43.66 3.98
CA ASN A 43 -2.52 -43.47 5.32
C ASN A 43 -3.75 -42.51 5.36
N GLY A 44 -4.51 -42.43 4.27
CA GLY A 44 -5.68 -41.57 4.13
C GLY A 44 -5.34 -40.09 3.99
N GLN A 45 -4.17 -39.75 3.44
CA GLN A 45 -3.81 -38.37 3.13
C GLN A 45 -4.75 -37.81 2.06
N ILE A 46 -5.32 -36.64 2.32
CA ILE A 46 -6.12 -35.85 1.38
C ILE A 46 -5.17 -34.84 0.68
N SER A 47 -5.34 -34.65 -0.62
CA SER A 47 -4.62 -33.68 -1.48
C SER A 47 -5.61 -32.86 -2.32
N ASP A 48 -5.12 -31.87 -3.07
CA ASP A 48 -5.91 -31.09 -4.03
C ASP A 48 -5.94 -31.77 -5.41
N PRO A 49 -7.10 -32.27 -5.88
CA PRO A 49 -7.22 -32.97 -7.17
C PRO A 49 -7.12 -32.06 -8.40
N ASN A 50 -6.69 -30.82 -8.22
CA ASN A 50 -6.46 -29.84 -9.28
C ASN A 50 -5.03 -29.27 -9.25
N ASP A 51 -4.14 -29.83 -8.42
CA ASP A 51 -2.76 -29.40 -8.26
C ASP A 51 -1.79 -30.52 -8.68
N PRO A 52 -1.22 -30.45 -9.91
CA PRO A 52 -0.33 -31.50 -10.42
C PRO A 52 1.00 -31.63 -9.64
N CYS A 53 1.24 -30.75 -8.66
CA CYS A 53 2.40 -30.73 -7.79
C CYS A 53 2.09 -31.24 -6.36
N ASP A 54 0.82 -31.42 -5.97
CA ASP A 54 0.44 -32.09 -4.72
C ASP A 54 0.36 -33.61 -4.97
N PRO A 55 0.52 -34.50 -3.97
CA PRO A 55 1.26 -34.36 -2.73
C PRO A 55 2.72 -34.81 -2.80
N PHE A 56 3.17 -35.34 -3.93
CA PHE A 56 4.49 -35.98 -4.05
C PHE A 56 5.47 -35.24 -4.95
N ASN A 57 5.06 -34.11 -5.52
CA ASN A 57 5.83 -33.36 -6.50
C ASN A 57 5.72 -31.86 -6.25
N THR A 58 6.01 -31.42 -5.02
CA THR A 58 5.81 -30.04 -4.56
C THR A 58 6.37 -29.00 -5.54
N ASP A 59 5.68 -27.86 -5.69
CA ASP A 59 6.21 -26.64 -6.31
C ASP A 59 6.68 -25.72 -5.16
N THR A 60 7.99 -25.74 -4.87
CA THR A 60 8.54 -25.11 -3.67
C THR A 60 8.55 -23.57 -3.75
N ASP A 61 8.69 -22.99 -4.93
CA ASP A 61 8.72 -21.54 -5.12
C ASP A 61 7.43 -20.92 -5.70
N GLY A 62 6.48 -21.76 -6.09
CA GLY A 62 5.13 -21.40 -6.50
C GLY A 62 5.05 -20.84 -7.91
N ASP A 63 6.03 -21.11 -8.77
CA ASP A 63 6.07 -20.58 -10.15
C ASP A 63 5.20 -21.36 -11.15
N GLY A 64 4.59 -22.45 -10.69
CA GLY A 64 3.73 -23.34 -11.47
C GLY A 64 4.48 -24.50 -12.12
N ILE A 65 5.75 -24.71 -11.77
CA ILE A 65 6.56 -25.85 -12.19
C ILE A 65 6.94 -26.65 -10.96
N CYS A 66 6.61 -27.94 -10.95
CA CYS A 66 6.92 -28.80 -9.82
C CYS A 66 8.43 -29.07 -9.66
N ASP A 67 8.93 -29.21 -8.43
CA ASP A 67 10.36 -29.41 -8.10
C ASP A 67 11.03 -30.53 -8.89
N LEU A 68 10.34 -31.65 -9.15
CA LEU A 68 10.91 -32.76 -9.91
C LEU A 68 11.05 -32.44 -11.40
N ALA A 69 10.16 -31.62 -11.95
CA ALA A 69 10.22 -31.18 -13.33
C ALA A 69 11.41 -30.24 -13.53
N GLU A 70 11.62 -29.32 -12.59
CA GLU A 70 12.75 -28.40 -12.56
C GLU A 70 14.09 -29.12 -12.38
N LEU A 71 14.17 -30.08 -11.45
CA LEU A 71 15.38 -30.88 -11.30
C LEU A 71 15.70 -31.69 -12.58
N ALA A 72 14.68 -32.10 -13.34
CA ALA A 72 14.83 -32.88 -14.55
C ALA A 72 15.30 -32.05 -15.76
N ASP A 73 14.86 -30.79 -15.87
CA ASP A 73 15.29 -29.89 -16.94
C ASP A 73 16.50 -29.01 -16.58
N GLY A 74 16.84 -28.96 -15.28
CA GLY A 74 18.00 -28.30 -14.72
C GLY A 74 17.75 -26.88 -14.20
N SER A 75 16.49 -26.45 -14.04
CA SER A 75 16.15 -25.24 -13.28
C SER A 75 16.26 -25.45 -11.77
N ASP A 76 16.18 -24.36 -11.00
CA ASP A 76 16.30 -24.35 -9.54
C ASP A 76 14.92 -24.32 -8.84
N PRO A 77 14.53 -25.37 -8.09
CA PRO A 77 13.24 -25.45 -7.38
C PRO A 77 12.99 -24.42 -6.27
N ASN A 78 13.84 -23.42 -6.14
CA ASN A 78 13.69 -22.36 -5.13
C ASN A 78 13.85 -20.96 -5.76
N ASP A 79 13.88 -20.87 -7.09
CA ASP A 79 13.99 -19.63 -7.84
C ASP A 79 12.80 -19.46 -8.78
N PRO A 80 11.75 -18.71 -8.38
CA PRO A 80 10.50 -18.61 -9.16
C PRO A 80 10.66 -17.84 -10.50
N CYS A 81 11.90 -17.43 -10.79
CA CYS A 81 12.36 -16.78 -12.00
C CYS A 81 13.12 -17.73 -12.94
N ASP A 82 13.34 -18.98 -12.56
CA ASP A 82 13.99 -20.02 -13.35
C ASP A 82 12.94 -21.09 -13.69
N PRO A 83 12.69 -21.41 -14.97
CA PRO A 83 13.36 -20.94 -16.17
C PRO A 83 12.79 -19.64 -16.75
N ASN A 84 11.74 -19.07 -16.15
CA ASN A 84 11.05 -17.91 -16.71
C ASN A 84 11.22 -16.63 -15.87
N PRO A 85 12.23 -15.79 -16.16
CA PRO A 85 12.49 -14.58 -15.38
C PRO A 85 11.47 -13.47 -15.63
N ASN A 86 10.48 -13.69 -16.48
CA ASN A 86 9.38 -12.76 -16.71
C ASN A 86 8.02 -13.37 -16.33
N SER A 87 8.01 -14.48 -15.58
CA SER A 87 6.78 -15.04 -15.03
C SER A 87 6.11 -14.01 -14.10
N ALA A 88 4.77 -14.08 -13.99
CA ALA A 88 4.05 -13.20 -13.09
C ALA A 88 4.46 -13.42 -11.63
N VAL A 89 4.77 -14.66 -11.26
CA VAL A 89 5.23 -15.08 -9.93
C VAL A 89 6.60 -14.48 -9.61
N CYS A 90 7.57 -14.59 -10.54
CA CYS A 90 8.89 -13.96 -10.42
C CYS A 90 8.79 -12.45 -10.19
N LEU A 91 7.92 -11.78 -10.94
CA LEU A 91 7.75 -10.33 -10.88
C LEU A 91 6.94 -9.88 -9.66
N TYR A 92 6.22 -10.80 -9.00
CA TYR A 92 5.34 -10.49 -7.87
C TYR A 92 6.15 -10.23 -6.60
N SER A 93 6.29 -8.96 -6.26
CA SER A 93 7.13 -8.50 -5.15
C SER A 93 6.29 -7.76 -4.09
N PRO A 94 5.67 -8.49 -3.14
CA PRO A 94 4.89 -7.90 -2.04
C PRO A 94 5.77 -7.18 -1.02
N VAL A 95 5.20 -6.21 -0.30
CA VAL A 95 5.87 -5.52 0.81
C VAL A 95 4.93 -5.24 1.97
N LYS A 96 5.39 -5.52 3.19
CA LYS A 96 4.69 -5.10 4.40
C LYS A 96 5.27 -3.77 4.85
N ALA A 97 4.44 -2.74 4.84
CA ALA A 97 4.83 -1.43 5.29
C ALA A 97 3.84 -0.88 6.32
N LYS A 98 4.36 -0.16 7.32
CA LYS A 98 3.56 0.66 8.23
C LYS A 98 3.96 2.12 8.15
N VAL A 99 2.99 3.03 8.20
CA VAL A 99 3.20 4.48 8.22
C VAL A 99 2.03 5.18 8.92
N PHE A 100 2.27 6.32 9.56
CA PHE A 100 1.19 7.19 10.06
C PHE A 100 1.16 8.53 9.34
N LEU A 101 -0.04 9.10 9.22
CA LEU A 101 -0.27 10.47 8.76
C LEU A 101 -0.47 11.36 9.98
N GLN A 102 0.37 12.38 10.16
CA GLN A 102 0.29 13.29 11.30
C GLN A 102 -1.10 13.91 11.46
N GLY A 103 -1.74 14.32 10.35
CA GLY A 103 -3.05 14.96 10.40
C GLY A 103 -4.12 14.08 11.03
N ALA A 104 -4.12 12.79 10.66
CA ALA A 104 -5.10 11.82 11.12
C ALA A 104 -4.76 11.21 12.48
N TYR A 105 -3.50 11.16 12.90
CA TYR A 105 -3.08 10.45 14.12
C TYR A 105 -3.72 11.01 15.40
N ASP A 106 -4.29 10.12 16.23
CA ASP A 106 -4.82 10.45 17.56
C ASP A 106 -3.98 9.77 18.65
N VAL A 107 -3.17 10.60 19.31
CA VAL A 107 -2.28 10.20 20.42
C VAL A 107 -3.01 9.52 21.59
N ASN A 108 -4.32 9.74 21.77
CA ASN A 108 -5.06 9.14 22.88
C ASN A 108 -5.45 7.69 22.61
N THR A 109 -5.63 7.34 21.32
CA THR A 109 -6.01 5.99 20.92
C THR A 109 -4.84 5.18 20.38
N GLY A 110 -3.77 5.87 19.95
CA GLY A 110 -2.65 5.24 19.24
C GLY A 110 -2.99 4.87 17.80
N LEU A 111 -4.17 5.26 17.31
CA LEU A 111 -4.67 5.01 15.96
C LEU A 111 -4.88 6.33 15.23
N MET A 112 -4.88 6.29 13.90
CA MET A 112 -5.38 7.37 13.08
C MET A 112 -6.90 7.47 13.15
N ARG A 113 -7.44 8.67 13.01
CA ARG A 113 -8.85 8.89 12.74
C ARG A 113 -9.17 8.51 11.30
N ASP A 114 -10.40 8.09 11.05
CA ASP A 114 -10.93 7.70 9.75
C ASP A 114 -12.10 8.61 9.33
N ASP A 115 -12.00 9.90 9.65
CA ASP A 115 -13.05 10.90 9.40
C ASP A 115 -13.51 10.92 7.94
N LEU A 116 -12.56 10.83 7.00
CA LEU A 116 -12.84 10.78 5.56
C LEU A 116 -13.69 9.56 5.18
N ARG A 117 -13.38 8.38 5.74
CA ARG A 117 -14.15 7.15 5.50
C ARG A 117 -15.55 7.25 6.09
N VAL A 118 -15.66 7.71 7.34
CA VAL A 118 -16.94 7.90 8.04
C VAL A 118 -17.84 8.89 7.29
N LYS A 119 -17.26 9.93 6.68
CA LYS A 119 -17.97 10.91 5.84
C LYS A 119 -18.21 10.43 4.40
N GLY A 120 -17.72 9.26 4.01
CA GLY A 120 -17.85 8.72 2.64
C GLY A 120 -17.10 9.54 1.60
N LEU A 121 -15.99 10.17 1.98
CA LEU A 121 -15.21 11.09 1.15
C LEU A 121 -14.04 10.41 0.44
N ILE A 122 -13.59 9.24 0.90
CA ILE A 122 -12.51 8.50 0.24
C ILE A 122 -12.97 8.09 -1.17
N PRO A 123 -12.24 8.50 -2.23
CA PRO A 123 -12.62 8.14 -3.59
C PRO A 123 -12.42 6.63 -3.82
N ALA A 124 -13.33 6.03 -4.58
CA ALA A 124 -13.23 4.62 -4.94
C ALA A 124 -12.06 4.34 -5.90
N VAL A 125 -11.64 5.34 -6.67
CA VAL A 125 -10.47 5.28 -7.55
C VAL A 125 -9.34 6.05 -6.89
N GLU A 126 -8.13 5.51 -6.94
CA GLU A 126 -6.94 6.19 -6.42
C GLU A 126 -6.79 7.61 -7.02
N PRO A 127 -6.36 8.61 -6.23
CA PRO A 127 -6.32 10.00 -6.69
C PRO A 127 -5.04 10.36 -7.46
N TYR A 128 -3.97 9.58 -7.34
CA TYR A 128 -2.62 9.97 -7.76
C TYR A 128 -2.46 10.06 -9.27
N SER A 129 -3.16 9.22 -10.05
CA SER A 129 -3.16 9.35 -11.52
C SER A 129 -3.71 10.68 -12.04
N GLN A 130 -4.47 11.42 -11.21
CA GLN A 130 -5.03 12.73 -11.55
C GLN A 130 -4.22 13.90 -10.99
N LEU A 131 -3.19 13.62 -10.18
CA LEU A 131 -2.40 14.63 -9.49
C LEU A 131 -1.05 14.85 -10.22
N PRO A 132 -0.78 16.05 -10.75
CA PRO A 132 0.41 16.30 -11.59
C PRO A 132 1.75 16.13 -10.85
N GLN A 133 1.74 16.13 -9.52
CA GLN A 133 2.93 15.92 -8.69
C GLN A 133 3.28 14.42 -8.46
N PHE A 134 2.47 13.52 -9.02
CA PHE A 134 2.68 12.07 -9.02
C PHE A 134 2.80 11.58 -10.45
N ASP A 135 3.86 10.82 -10.73
CA ASP A 135 4.01 10.13 -12.01
C ASP A 135 3.39 8.74 -11.89
N TYR A 136 2.13 8.63 -12.30
CA TYR A 136 1.39 7.37 -12.23
C TYR A 136 0.62 7.04 -13.52
N PRO A 137 1.33 6.69 -14.61
CA PRO A 137 0.73 6.53 -15.93
C PRO A 137 -0.20 5.31 -16.05
N ASN A 138 0.02 4.29 -15.20
CA ASN A 138 -0.78 3.06 -15.16
C ASN A 138 -1.72 3.01 -13.94
N GLY A 139 -2.06 4.16 -13.36
CA GLY A 139 -2.99 4.23 -12.24
C GLY A 139 -4.44 3.93 -12.61
N GLY A 140 -5.33 4.16 -11.65
CA GLY A 140 -6.74 3.79 -11.74
C GLY A 140 -7.13 2.57 -10.92
N ASP A 141 -6.34 2.20 -9.91
CA ASP A 141 -6.72 1.20 -8.91
C ASP A 141 -8.06 1.55 -8.26
N ILE A 142 -8.87 0.52 -8.01
CA ILE A 142 -10.24 0.69 -7.50
C ILE A 142 -10.41 -0.11 -6.22
N VAL A 143 -10.81 0.56 -5.15
CA VAL A 143 -11.23 -0.08 -3.89
C VAL A 143 -12.73 -0.39 -3.92
N SER A 144 -13.09 -1.57 -3.41
CA SER A 144 -14.51 -1.93 -3.30
C SER A 144 -15.21 -1.19 -2.15
N PRO A 145 -16.53 -0.92 -2.27
CA PRO A 145 -17.28 -0.33 -1.16
C PRO A 145 -17.29 -1.19 0.12
N ALA A 146 -17.10 -2.51 0.00
CA ALA A 146 -17.02 -3.40 1.15
C ALA A 146 -15.78 -3.12 2.01
N VAL A 147 -14.64 -2.86 1.37
CA VAL A 147 -13.39 -2.50 2.07
C VAL A 147 -13.53 -1.15 2.80
N LEU A 148 -14.18 -0.17 2.17
CA LEU A 148 -14.46 1.13 2.82
C LEU A 148 -15.49 1.05 3.97
N SER A 149 -16.18 -0.08 4.11
CA SER A 149 -17.12 -0.32 5.22
C SER A 149 -16.47 -0.93 6.46
N LEU A 150 -15.22 -1.39 6.36
CA LEU A 150 -14.45 -1.91 7.50
C LEU A 150 -14.31 -0.86 8.61
N ASP A 151 -14.28 -1.32 9.86
CA ASP A 151 -14.14 -0.50 11.06
C ASP A 151 -13.00 -1.02 11.97
N GLY A 152 -12.85 -0.43 13.17
CA GLY A 152 -11.80 -0.84 14.10
C GLY A 152 -10.41 -0.34 13.70
N ALA A 153 -9.38 -1.17 13.89
CA ALA A 153 -7.99 -0.86 13.54
C ALA A 153 -7.75 -0.92 12.01
N ASP A 154 -8.49 -1.79 11.33
CA ASP A 154 -8.33 -2.09 9.90
C ASP A 154 -9.15 -1.15 9.01
N ALA A 155 -9.85 -0.17 9.61
CA ALA A 155 -10.62 0.80 8.87
C ALA A 155 -9.70 1.65 7.98
N ILE A 156 -10.14 1.92 6.75
CA ILE A 156 -9.34 2.71 5.80
C ILE A 156 -9.33 4.18 6.23
N VAL A 157 -8.14 4.75 6.36
CA VAL A 157 -7.91 6.19 6.58
C VAL A 157 -7.87 6.90 5.24
N ASP A 158 -7.09 6.37 4.30
CA ASP A 158 -6.88 6.99 3.00
C ASP A 158 -6.14 6.09 1.99
N TRP A 159 -5.91 6.62 0.79
CA TRP A 159 -4.92 6.13 -0.15
C TRP A 159 -3.50 6.61 0.21
N VAL A 160 -2.49 5.81 -0.11
CA VAL A 160 -1.05 6.14 -0.09
C VAL A 160 -0.39 5.74 -1.41
N PHE A 161 0.74 6.36 -1.74
CA PHE A 161 1.47 6.12 -2.98
C PHE A 161 2.85 5.55 -2.68
N LEU A 162 3.11 4.32 -3.11
CA LEU A 162 4.38 3.65 -2.89
C LEU A 162 5.24 3.74 -4.15
N GLU A 163 6.54 3.93 -3.96
CA GLU A 163 7.54 3.96 -5.02
C GLU A 163 8.68 3.00 -4.66
N LEU A 164 9.08 2.15 -5.61
CA LEU A 164 10.36 1.45 -5.58
C LEU A 164 11.38 2.23 -6.38
N ARG A 165 12.48 2.58 -5.72
CA ARG A 165 13.55 3.39 -6.29
C ARG A 165 14.83 2.59 -6.45
N SER A 166 15.61 2.93 -7.46
CA SER A 166 16.85 2.24 -7.82
C SER A 166 17.86 2.24 -6.67
N ALA A 167 18.45 1.08 -6.37
CA ALA A 167 19.55 0.99 -5.41
C ALA A 167 20.83 1.71 -5.89
N VAL A 168 20.95 1.97 -7.19
CA VAL A 168 22.11 2.63 -7.81
C VAL A 168 21.91 4.14 -7.87
N ASP A 169 20.74 4.59 -8.34
CA ASP A 169 20.34 6.00 -8.38
C ASP A 169 19.01 6.19 -7.61
N PRO A 170 19.05 6.60 -6.34
CA PRO A 170 17.85 6.74 -5.52
C PRO A 170 16.80 7.72 -6.06
N SER A 171 17.17 8.62 -6.99
CA SER A 171 16.24 9.56 -7.64
C SER A 171 15.40 8.90 -8.74
N GLU A 172 15.82 7.74 -9.25
CA GLU A 172 15.13 6.97 -10.28
C GLU A 172 14.03 6.10 -9.65
N VAL A 173 12.78 6.39 -10.00
CA VAL A 173 11.62 5.56 -9.65
C VAL A 173 11.45 4.46 -10.70
N LEU A 174 11.47 3.20 -10.26
CA LEU A 174 11.41 2.02 -11.13
C LEU A 174 10.03 1.37 -11.16
N ALA A 175 9.26 1.49 -10.08
CA ALA A 175 7.88 1.06 -10.02
C ALA A 175 7.11 1.92 -9.03
N SER A 176 5.82 2.12 -9.29
CA SER A 176 4.93 2.87 -8.41
C SER A 176 3.58 2.17 -8.32
N ARG A 177 2.90 2.31 -7.19
CA ARG A 177 1.56 1.75 -6.96
C ARG A 177 0.79 2.54 -5.92
N ALA A 178 -0.53 2.66 -6.10
CA ALA A 178 -1.42 3.13 -5.05
C ALA A 178 -1.82 1.98 -4.12
N ALA A 179 -1.93 2.26 -2.82
CA ALA A 179 -2.37 1.31 -1.81
C ALA A 179 -3.27 2.01 -0.78
N LEU A 180 -3.88 1.25 0.10
CA LEU A 180 -4.74 1.76 1.16
C LEU A 180 -3.98 1.80 2.49
N LEU A 181 -4.28 2.80 3.30
CA LEU A 181 -3.73 2.97 4.63
C LEU A 181 -4.80 2.72 5.69
N GLN A 182 -4.52 1.85 6.65
CA GLN A 182 -5.40 1.49 7.76
C GLN A 182 -5.11 2.33 9.02
N ARG A 183 -6.06 2.36 9.96
CA ARG A 183 -5.95 3.23 11.15
C ARG A 183 -4.80 2.89 12.08
N ASP A 184 -4.34 1.64 12.10
CA ASP A 184 -3.17 1.20 12.85
C ASP A 184 -1.85 1.33 12.08
N GLY A 185 -1.91 1.97 10.91
CA GLY A 185 -0.76 2.33 10.09
C GLY A 185 -0.39 1.28 9.04
N ASP A 186 -1.06 0.13 9.02
CA ASP A 186 -0.81 -0.88 8.00
C ASP A 186 -1.15 -0.39 6.60
N VAL A 187 -0.24 -0.67 5.66
CA VAL A 187 -0.42 -0.39 4.24
C VAL A 187 -0.80 -1.68 3.54
N VAL A 188 -1.99 -1.70 2.96
CA VAL A 188 -2.62 -2.89 2.36
C VAL A 188 -3.04 -2.63 0.92
N ASP A 189 -3.18 -3.69 0.15
CA ASP A 189 -3.70 -3.63 -1.21
C ASP A 189 -5.20 -3.24 -1.23
N VAL A 190 -5.77 -3.08 -2.42
CA VAL A 190 -7.17 -2.66 -2.64
C VAL A 190 -8.22 -3.63 -2.08
N ASP A 191 -7.80 -4.83 -1.67
CA ASP A 191 -8.63 -5.81 -0.97
C ASP A 191 -8.75 -5.52 0.54
N GLY A 192 -7.98 -4.56 1.06
CA GLY A 192 -7.97 -4.15 2.46
C GLY A 192 -7.26 -5.11 3.41
N GLN A 193 -6.52 -6.10 2.92
CA GLN A 193 -5.92 -7.15 3.75
C GLN A 193 -4.51 -7.56 3.29
N SER A 194 -4.31 -7.75 1.99
CA SER A 194 -3.05 -8.25 1.45
C SER A 194 -1.98 -7.17 1.47
N ALA A 195 -0.71 -7.58 1.54
CA ALA A 195 0.41 -6.66 1.32
C ALA A 195 0.39 -6.16 -0.13
N PRO A 196 0.57 -4.85 -0.41
CA PRO A 196 0.66 -4.36 -1.77
C PRO A 196 1.87 -4.98 -2.48
N ALA A 197 1.67 -5.35 -3.74
CA ALA A 197 2.72 -5.98 -4.55
C ALA A 197 3.06 -5.16 -5.79
N PHE A 198 4.34 -5.14 -6.12
CA PHE A 198 4.88 -4.58 -7.34
C PHE A 198 5.08 -5.67 -8.38
N SER A 199 4.93 -5.31 -9.66
CA SER A 199 5.36 -6.13 -10.79
C SER A 199 6.76 -5.65 -11.20
N ILE A 200 7.80 -6.16 -10.54
CA ILE A 200 9.20 -5.75 -10.76
C ILE A 200 10.13 -6.95 -10.66
N GLN A 201 11.25 -6.89 -11.38
CA GLN A 201 12.30 -7.91 -11.28
C GLN A 201 12.81 -8.01 -9.82
N PRO A 202 13.16 -9.21 -9.34
CA PRO A 202 13.80 -9.35 -8.05
C PRO A 202 15.09 -8.53 -7.96
N GLY A 203 15.32 -7.95 -6.80
CA GLY A 203 16.43 -7.03 -6.64
C GLY A 203 16.39 -6.25 -5.34
N ASN A 204 17.33 -5.33 -5.22
CA ASN A 204 17.39 -4.43 -4.08
C ASN A 204 16.83 -3.06 -4.48
N TYR A 205 15.85 -2.56 -3.72
CA TYR A 205 15.17 -1.30 -3.99
C TYR A 205 14.99 -0.50 -2.71
N TYR A 206 15.08 0.83 -2.82
CA TYR A 206 14.56 1.68 -1.76
C TYR A 206 13.03 1.69 -1.84
N LEU A 207 12.36 1.59 -0.69
CA LEU A 207 10.92 1.80 -0.61
C LEU A 207 10.66 3.22 -0.14
N ALA A 208 9.90 3.99 -0.91
CA ALA A 208 9.36 5.28 -0.49
C ALA A 208 7.83 5.20 -0.38
N ILE A 209 7.27 5.90 0.60
CA ILE A 209 5.84 6.09 0.77
C ILE A 209 5.55 7.59 0.76
N ARG A 210 4.65 7.99 -0.14
CA ARG A 210 4.21 9.36 -0.33
C ARG A 210 2.70 9.43 -0.12
N HIS A 211 2.22 10.63 0.17
CA HIS A 211 0.80 10.90 0.36
C HIS A 211 0.46 12.25 -0.28
N ARG A 212 -0.83 12.48 -0.58
CA ARG A 212 -1.25 13.62 -1.40
C ARG A 212 -0.91 14.99 -0.79
N ASN A 213 -0.87 15.07 0.53
CA ASN A 213 -0.69 16.31 1.31
C ASN A 213 0.29 16.20 2.49
N HIS A 214 1.06 15.11 2.55
CA HIS A 214 2.13 14.93 3.54
C HIS A 214 3.48 14.74 2.82
N LEU A 215 4.57 15.16 3.46
CA LEU A 215 5.92 14.89 2.97
C LEU A 215 6.23 13.40 3.13
N GLY A 216 6.65 12.75 2.05
CA GLY A 216 6.97 11.34 2.01
C GLY A 216 8.23 10.94 2.76
N VAL A 217 8.39 9.64 2.92
CA VAL A 217 9.52 9.00 3.61
C VAL A 217 10.09 7.88 2.75
N MET A 218 11.38 7.59 2.90
CA MET A 218 12.03 6.46 2.23
C MET A 218 12.96 5.72 3.18
N SER A 219 13.12 4.41 2.94
CA SER A 219 14.12 3.59 3.64
C SER A 219 15.52 4.20 3.49
N ASN A 220 16.36 4.11 4.52
CA ASN A 220 17.74 4.63 4.43
C ASN A 220 18.67 3.74 3.60
N LYS A 221 18.24 2.52 3.27
CA LYS A 221 18.99 1.53 2.50
C LYS A 221 18.04 0.73 1.59
N PRO A 222 18.56 0.15 0.50
CA PRO A 222 17.79 -0.79 -0.30
C PRO A 222 17.41 -2.04 0.50
N MET A 223 16.22 -2.57 0.22
CA MET A 223 15.69 -3.83 0.74
C MET A 223 15.55 -4.83 -0.40
N ALA A 224 15.66 -6.13 -0.11
CA ALA A 224 15.48 -7.17 -1.10
C ALA A 224 13.99 -7.42 -1.37
N PHE A 225 13.62 -7.48 -2.65
CA PHE A 225 12.29 -7.83 -3.16
C PHE A 225 12.41 -9.01 -4.12
N GLY A 226 11.36 -9.84 -4.20
CA GLY A 226 11.31 -11.05 -5.03
C GLY A 226 12.00 -12.27 -4.41
N ASN A 227 11.92 -13.42 -5.08
CA ASN A 227 12.51 -14.71 -4.66
C ASN A 227 12.13 -15.11 -3.23
N GLY A 228 10.82 -15.11 -2.92
CA GLY A 228 10.29 -15.43 -1.60
C GLY A 228 10.58 -14.39 -0.50
N ASN A 229 11.31 -13.30 -0.80
CA ASN A 229 11.56 -12.24 0.16
C ASN A 229 10.32 -11.35 0.30
N LEU A 230 9.86 -11.20 1.54
CA LEU A 230 8.83 -10.25 1.93
C LEU A 230 9.46 -9.14 2.78
N PRO A 231 9.92 -8.03 2.19
CA PRO A 231 10.45 -6.92 2.96
C PRO A 231 9.39 -6.38 3.92
N VAL A 232 9.84 -6.10 5.15
CA VAL A 232 9.03 -5.50 6.22
C VAL A 232 9.70 -4.21 6.66
N ILE A 233 8.96 -3.10 6.66
CA ILE A 233 9.43 -1.82 7.17
C ILE A 233 8.34 -1.09 7.93
N ASP A 234 8.66 -0.62 9.12
CA ASP A 234 7.73 0.15 9.95
C ASP A 234 8.26 1.56 10.13
N PHE A 235 7.73 2.51 9.36
CA PHE A 235 8.11 3.91 9.46
C PHE A 235 7.54 4.59 10.72
N THR A 236 6.68 3.92 11.48
CA THR A 236 6.16 4.45 12.76
C THR A 236 7.14 4.21 13.92
N ASP A 237 8.05 3.24 13.78
CA ASP A 237 9.08 2.92 14.78
C ASP A 237 10.24 3.93 14.72
N HIS A 238 10.61 4.50 15.87
CA HIS A 238 11.78 5.37 16.05
C HIS A 238 13.11 4.70 15.71
N ALA A 239 13.20 3.38 15.76
CA ALA A 239 14.38 2.63 15.37
C ALA A 239 14.56 2.56 13.84
N THR A 240 13.51 2.80 13.06
CA THR A 240 13.56 2.74 11.60
C THR A 240 14.32 3.93 11.06
N GLN A 241 15.46 3.66 10.44
CA GLN A 241 16.27 4.69 9.82
C GLN A 241 15.70 5.07 8.44
N THR A 242 15.58 6.37 8.21
CA THR A 242 15.06 6.93 6.96
C THR A 242 16.15 7.63 6.15
N TRP A 243 15.89 7.85 4.86
CA TRP A 243 16.68 8.74 4.04
C TRP A 243 16.59 10.19 4.55
N GLY A 244 17.66 10.96 4.39
CA GLY A 244 17.73 12.35 4.80
C GLY A 244 17.76 12.56 6.33
N ASN A 245 17.46 13.79 6.77
CA ASN A 245 17.41 14.15 8.18
C ASN A 245 16.02 14.66 8.54
N TYR A 246 15.48 14.24 9.69
CA TYR A 246 14.15 14.66 10.16
C TYR A 246 13.03 14.41 9.12
N ALA A 247 13.14 13.32 8.37
CA ALA A 247 12.17 12.92 7.34
C ALA A 247 10.75 12.72 7.88
N GLN A 248 10.61 12.58 9.18
CA GLN A 248 9.37 12.24 9.86
C GLN A 248 9.12 13.15 11.05
N LYS A 249 7.84 13.30 11.38
CA LYS A 249 7.37 13.99 12.58
C LYS A 249 7.37 13.00 13.75
N ASP A 250 8.14 13.32 14.78
CA ASP A 250 8.03 12.68 16.09
C ASP A 250 6.75 13.14 16.79
N LEU A 251 5.87 12.17 17.10
CA LEU A 251 4.60 12.36 17.82
C LEU A 251 4.64 11.79 19.25
N GLY A 252 5.82 11.51 19.78
CA GLY A 252 6.05 10.90 21.08
C GLY A 252 6.38 9.42 20.93
N ASP A 253 5.37 8.55 21.02
CA ASP A 253 5.60 7.09 20.98
C ASP A 253 5.86 6.56 19.56
N VAL A 254 5.50 7.34 18.53
CA VAL A 254 5.60 6.94 17.12
C VAL A 254 6.08 8.09 16.24
N ASN A 255 6.54 7.75 15.04
CA ASN A 255 6.76 8.68 13.95
C ASN A 255 5.61 8.69 12.94
N ALA A 256 5.43 9.82 12.26
CA ALA A 256 4.46 9.99 11.19
C ALA A 256 5.06 10.82 10.03
N LEU A 257 4.41 10.79 8.87
CA LEU A 257 4.69 11.73 7.79
C LEU A 257 4.33 13.15 8.25
N TRP A 258 5.11 14.14 7.82
CA TRP A 258 4.80 15.54 8.07
C TRP A 258 3.59 15.99 7.25
N GLY A 259 2.54 16.46 7.90
CA GLY A 259 1.37 17.04 7.21
C GLY A 259 1.61 18.49 6.76
N GLY A 260 0.83 18.95 5.78
CA GLY A 260 0.72 20.37 5.43
C GLY A 260 1.22 20.76 4.04
N ASN A 261 1.71 19.82 3.23
CA ASN A 261 2.14 20.08 1.85
C ASN A 261 0.92 20.14 0.93
N THR A 262 0.27 21.29 0.87
CA THR A 262 -1.03 21.48 0.21
C THR A 262 -0.91 21.69 -1.30
N ASN A 263 0.23 22.18 -1.77
CA ASN A 263 0.47 22.47 -3.18
C ASN A 263 1.20 21.32 -3.91
N GLY A 264 1.65 20.30 -3.17
CA GLY A 264 2.29 19.10 -3.71
C GLY A 264 3.72 19.32 -4.23
N ASP A 265 4.36 20.45 -3.90
CA ASP A 265 5.67 20.84 -4.43
C ASP A 265 6.87 20.22 -3.67
N ARG A 266 6.55 19.36 -2.69
CA ARG A 266 7.49 18.65 -1.79
C ARG A 266 8.17 19.55 -0.77
N ASN A 267 7.65 20.75 -0.59
CA ASN A 267 8.05 21.65 0.47
C ASN A 267 6.87 21.94 1.38
N LEU A 268 7.19 22.25 2.63
CA LEU A 268 6.25 22.78 3.59
C LEU A 268 6.72 24.18 3.98
N ILE A 269 5.92 25.18 3.58
CA ILE A 269 6.26 26.59 3.64
C ILE A 269 5.07 27.37 4.22
N PHE A 270 5.28 27.99 5.38
CA PHE A 270 4.27 28.87 5.98
C PHE A 270 4.32 30.29 5.40
N GLN A 271 5.51 30.89 5.29
CA GLN A 271 5.69 32.22 4.74
C GLN A 271 6.79 32.27 3.67
N GLY A 272 6.43 32.70 2.47
CA GLY A 272 7.37 32.82 1.35
C GLY A 272 6.66 32.69 0.01
N ASN A 273 7.46 32.56 -1.05
CA ASN A 273 6.93 32.20 -2.36
C ASN A 273 6.48 30.72 -2.33
N ASN A 274 5.40 30.41 -3.04
CA ASN A 274 4.83 29.06 -3.11
C ASN A 274 4.51 28.49 -1.71
N ASN A 275 4.01 29.32 -0.80
CA ASN A 275 3.61 28.86 0.51
C ASN A 275 2.35 27.97 0.44
N ASP A 276 2.20 27.07 1.41
CA ASP A 276 1.05 26.17 1.53
C ASP A 276 -0.21 26.89 2.03
N VAL A 277 -0.04 28.05 2.65
CA VAL A 277 -1.16 28.87 3.16
C VAL A 277 -2.04 29.35 2.00
N ASP A 278 -1.44 29.70 0.86
CA ASP A 278 -2.13 30.16 -0.34
C ASP A 278 -3.03 29.06 -0.93
N GLY A 279 -2.59 27.79 -0.88
CA GLY A 279 -3.37 26.64 -1.32
C GLY A 279 -4.71 26.54 -0.57
N VAL A 280 -4.65 26.56 0.76
CA VAL A 280 -5.83 26.57 1.63
C VAL A 280 -6.70 27.81 1.40
N PHE A 281 -6.09 29.00 1.28
CA PHE A 281 -6.82 30.25 1.07
C PHE A 281 -7.65 30.24 -0.22
N PHE A 282 -7.01 29.88 -1.35
CA PHE A 282 -7.70 29.87 -2.63
C PHE A 282 -8.74 28.76 -2.72
N ASP A 283 -8.50 27.61 -2.08
CA ASP A 283 -9.49 26.53 -2.02
C ASP A 283 -10.79 26.99 -1.32
N ILE A 284 -10.67 27.83 -0.30
CA ILE A 284 -11.82 28.37 0.45
C ILE A 284 -12.51 29.51 -0.29
N ILE A 285 -11.75 30.50 -0.78
CA ILE A 285 -12.33 31.70 -1.41
C ILE A 285 -12.93 31.40 -2.78
N LEU A 286 -12.39 30.42 -3.50
CA LEU A 286 -12.88 30.00 -4.81
C LEU A 286 -13.87 28.83 -4.76
N ASP A 287 -14.21 28.33 -3.57
CA ASP A 287 -15.20 27.28 -3.43
C ASP A 287 -16.56 27.73 -4.00
N GLY A 288 -17.19 26.85 -4.78
CA GLY A 288 -18.44 27.16 -5.48
C GLY A 288 -19.61 27.44 -4.55
N GLN A 289 -19.55 26.98 -3.28
CA GLN A 289 -20.55 27.29 -2.27
C GLN A 289 -20.25 28.59 -1.51
N ASN A 290 -19.03 29.12 -1.59
CA ASN A 290 -18.62 30.37 -0.93
C ASN A 290 -19.02 31.63 -1.72
N THR A 291 -20.33 31.83 -1.87
CA THR A 291 -20.88 32.93 -2.69
C THR A 291 -20.60 34.34 -2.16
N THR A 292 -20.12 34.47 -0.92
CA THR A 292 -19.78 35.76 -0.28
C THR A 292 -18.28 35.99 -0.15
N PHE A 293 -17.44 35.07 -0.65
CA PHE A 293 -15.98 35.13 -0.52
C PHE A 293 -15.53 35.26 0.95
N SER A 294 -16.20 34.53 1.85
CA SER A 294 -15.91 34.58 3.28
C SER A 294 -14.69 33.72 3.60
N SER A 295 -13.70 34.28 4.30
CA SER A 295 -12.49 33.55 4.71
C SER A 295 -12.73 32.53 5.82
N ASN A 296 -13.88 32.60 6.50
CA ASN A 296 -14.32 31.63 7.51
C ASN A 296 -15.31 30.60 6.95
N HIS A 297 -15.51 30.55 5.62
CA HIS A 297 -16.25 29.46 4.97
C HIS A 297 -15.52 28.14 5.21
N ILE A 298 -16.28 27.08 5.43
CA ILE A 298 -15.74 25.73 5.63
C ILE A 298 -16.07 24.93 4.39
N LYS A 299 -15.04 24.46 3.68
CA LYS A 299 -15.21 23.61 2.50
C LYS A 299 -15.12 22.16 2.95
N THR A 300 -16.18 21.39 2.71
CA THR A 300 -16.20 19.95 3.03
C THR A 300 -15.85 19.11 1.81
N GLY A 301 -15.05 18.07 1.98
CA GLY A 301 -14.76 17.11 0.92
C GLY A 301 -13.37 16.51 0.98
N TYR A 302 -13.06 15.64 0.03
CA TYR A 302 -11.73 15.10 -0.16
C TYR A 302 -10.84 16.13 -0.86
N SER A 303 -9.90 16.73 -0.12
CA SER A 303 -9.07 17.84 -0.60
C SER A 303 -7.59 17.58 -0.35
N LEU A 304 -6.73 18.19 -1.17
CA LEU A 304 -5.30 18.33 -0.88
C LEU A 304 -5.05 19.29 0.30
N ASN A 305 -5.95 20.25 0.48
CA ASN A 305 -5.82 21.31 1.48
C ASN A 305 -6.40 20.93 2.86
N ASP A 306 -6.99 19.73 2.98
CA ASP A 306 -7.46 19.15 4.24
C ASP A 306 -6.28 18.45 4.92
N THR A 307 -5.50 19.21 5.67
CA THR A 307 -4.20 18.78 6.20
C THR A 307 -4.33 17.95 7.46
N ASP A 308 -5.39 18.17 8.25
CA ASP A 308 -5.70 17.38 9.43
C ASP A 308 -6.62 16.18 9.12
N MET A 309 -6.98 15.99 7.85
CA MET A 309 -7.64 14.79 7.33
C MET A 309 -9.05 14.57 7.91
N ASN A 310 -9.71 15.66 8.32
CA ASN A 310 -11.02 15.60 8.95
C ASN A 310 -12.18 15.75 7.95
N GLY A 311 -11.89 16.03 6.67
CA GLY A 311 -12.87 16.26 5.60
C GLY A 311 -13.40 17.69 5.52
N GLU A 312 -12.80 18.65 6.23
CA GLU A 312 -13.16 20.06 6.31
C GLU A 312 -11.92 20.92 6.16
N VAL A 313 -11.84 21.70 5.09
CA VAL A 313 -10.79 22.69 4.90
C VAL A 313 -11.23 23.99 5.57
N ILE A 314 -10.38 24.52 6.45
CA ILE A 314 -10.64 25.74 7.22
C ILE A 314 -9.43 26.66 7.12
N PHE A 315 -9.61 27.83 6.49
CA PHE A 315 -8.57 28.86 6.43
C PHE A 315 -8.53 29.75 7.68
N GLN A 316 -9.69 30.20 8.16
CA GLN A 316 -9.78 31.09 9.33
C GLN A 316 -10.84 30.60 10.31
N GLY A 317 -10.43 30.35 11.55
CA GLY A 317 -11.30 29.86 12.61
C GLY A 317 -10.53 29.07 13.64
N SER A 318 -11.26 28.46 14.57
CA SER A 318 -10.69 27.44 15.45
C SER A 318 -10.42 26.16 14.64
N ASN A 319 -9.33 25.46 14.96
CA ASN A 319 -8.91 24.23 14.28
C ASN A 319 -8.75 24.42 12.76
N ASN A 320 -8.10 25.52 12.36
CA ASN A 320 -7.78 25.74 10.97
C ASN A 320 -6.56 24.91 10.54
N ASP A 321 -6.51 24.53 9.26
CA ASP A 321 -5.43 23.74 8.65
C ASP A 321 -4.06 24.42 8.72
N LEU A 322 -4.06 25.75 8.75
CA LEU A 322 -2.83 26.56 8.73
C LEU A 322 -2.05 26.39 10.02
N ASP A 323 -2.69 26.64 11.15
CA ASP A 323 -2.05 26.65 12.46
C ASP A 323 -1.66 25.22 12.83
N VAL A 324 -2.60 24.29 12.67
CA VAL A 324 -2.51 22.92 13.17
C VAL A 324 -1.41 22.14 12.46
N MET A 325 -1.27 22.28 11.14
CA MET A 325 -0.31 21.52 10.36
C MET A 325 0.80 22.38 9.77
N ILE A 326 0.51 23.50 9.12
CA ILE A 326 1.53 24.23 8.36
C ILE A 326 2.47 25.02 9.29
N PHE A 327 1.91 25.94 10.10
CA PHE A 327 2.68 26.83 10.96
C PHE A 327 3.49 26.06 12.01
N PHE A 328 2.83 25.17 12.77
CA PHE A 328 3.53 24.45 13.84
C PHE A 328 4.57 23.49 13.31
N ASN A 329 4.37 22.85 12.16
CA ASN A 329 5.40 21.99 11.59
C ASN A 329 6.63 22.79 11.17
N VAL A 330 6.47 23.92 10.48
CA VAL A 330 7.61 24.80 10.14
C VAL A 330 8.35 25.28 11.38
N MET A 331 7.63 25.71 12.42
CA MET A 331 8.23 26.28 13.63
C MET A 331 8.84 25.24 14.57
N THR A 332 8.37 23.99 14.53
CA THR A 332 8.87 22.90 15.37
C THR A 332 9.79 21.94 14.63
N TYR A 333 10.05 22.19 13.34
CA TYR A 333 10.98 21.39 12.56
C TYR A 333 12.38 21.45 13.19
N PRO A 334 13.02 20.32 13.53
CA PRO A 334 14.29 20.32 14.25
C PRO A 334 15.43 21.03 13.52
N GLY A 335 15.40 21.06 12.18
CA GLY A 335 16.38 21.79 11.36
C GLY A 335 16.21 23.32 11.39
N ASN A 336 15.09 23.84 11.88
CA ASN A 336 14.78 25.27 11.92
C ASN A 336 15.25 25.90 13.25
N PHE A 337 16.57 26.10 13.40
CA PHE A 337 17.16 26.67 14.62
C PHE A 337 18.13 27.82 14.34
N PRO A 338 17.88 29.05 14.84
CA PRO A 338 16.68 29.48 15.56
C PRO A 338 15.42 29.47 14.66
N PRO A 339 14.21 29.32 15.22
CA PRO A 339 13.00 29.20 14.42
C PRO A 339 12.70 30.43 13.55
N LEU A 340 12.54 30.21 12.25
CA LEU A 340 12.11 31.19 11.27
C LEU A 340 10.78 30.74 10.64
N ILE A 341 9.80 31.64 10.61
CA ILE A 341 8.49 31.41 9.96
C ILE A 341 8.58 31.25 8.44
N SER A 342 9.71 31.66 7.84
CA SER A 342 10.01 31.51 6.41
C SER A 342 10.95 30.34 6.11
N TYR A 343 11.16 29.43 7.08
CA TYR A 343 11.95 28.23 6.84
C TYR A 343 11.18 27.28 5.92
N ILE A 344 11.92 26.59 5.05
CA ILE A 344 11.38 25.62 4.10
C ILE A 344 11.69 24.23 4.66
N VAL A 345 10.66 23.47 4.99
CA VAL A 345 10.82 22.07 5.36
C VAL A 345 10.70 21.25 4.07
N GLU A 346 11.80 20.64 3.66
CA GLU A 346 11.88 19.88 2.40
C GLU A 346 11.57 18.40 2.65
N GLU A 347 10.81 17.78 1.75
CA GLU A 347 10.64 16.33 1.69
C GLU A 347 12.01 15.64 1.61
N GLN A 348 12.22 14.63 2.46
CA GLN A 348 13.50 13.92 2.51
C GLN A 348 13.51 12.74 1.53
N LEU A 349 13.34 13.06 0.25
CA LEU A 349 13.46 12.15 -0.88
C LEU A 349 14.42 12.73 -1.93
N PRO A 350 15.22 11.89 -2.61
CA PRO A 350 16.16 12.30 -3.65
C PRO A 350 15.49 12.68 -4.98
#